data_AF-A0A0G4AZG6-F1
#
_entry.id   AF-A0A0G4AZG6-F1
#
_cell.length_a   1.000
_cell.length_b   1.000
_cell.length_c   1.000
_cell.angle_alpha   90.00
_cell.angle_beta   90.00
_cell.angle_gamma   90.00
#
_symmetry.space_group_name_H-M   'P 1'
#
loop_
_entity.id
_entity.type
_entity.pdbx_description
1 polymer ?
#
loop_
_entity_poly.entity_id
_entity_poly.type
_entity_poly.pdbx_seq_one_letter_code
_entity_poly.pdbx_strand_id
1 'polypeptide(L)'
;MDTTKTNNEPETEIDPRLQLKAVQALIKHQTTERLSRIDREFADGFEIINRYTDTVCVFGSARFTEDHPYYQQARNVSAAISKEGYTIVTGGGGGIMEAGNRGAFESDGKSLGFNIKLPHEQVLNPYTTESMPFNYFFARKVILAYGAGAYLFFPGGFGTLDELFEVLTLIQTGKMPKAPVVLVGVDFWTDLDEFIKKHMVDHAKTITPGDEQLYTVTDDVAEIISRINTYNQPVQELTRDTLANV
;
A
#
# COMPACT_ATOMS: atom_id res chain seq x y z
N MET A 1 -4.80 41.88 67.51
CA MET A 1 -4.26 42.83 66.53
C MET A 1 -2.82 42.44 66.27
N ASP A 2 -2.55 41.68 65.21
CA ASP A 2 -1.47 42.03 64.28
C ASP A 2 -1.62 41.22 62.98
N THR A 3 -1.09 41.80 61.94
CA THR A 3 -1.48 41.78 60.54
C THR A 3 -0.86 40.63 59.74
N THR A 4 -1.70 39.95 58.98
CA THR A 4 -1.32 39.07 57.87
C THR A 4 -0.53 39.86 56.82
N LYS A 5 0.78 39.65 56.73
CA LYS A 5 1.57 40.03 55.55
C LYS A 5 1.39 38.97 54.47
N THR A 6 0.51 39.25 53.50
CA THR A 6 0.46 38.56 52.22
C THR A 6 1.66 38.98 51.39
N ASN A 7 2.62 38.06 51.19
CA ASN A 7 3.66 38.20 50.19
C ASN A 7 3.01 38.05 48.81
N ASN A 8 2.68 39.19 48.17
CA ASN A 8 2.39 39.21 46.74
C ASN A 8 3.72 39.15 46.00
N GLU A 9 4.17 37.94 45.64
CA GLU A 9 5.08 37.80 44.51
C GLU A 9 4.36 38.34 43.27
N PRO A 10 5.01 39.18 42.43
CA PRO A 10 4.40 39.61 41.19
C PRO A 10 4.22 38.37 40.31
N GLU A 11 2.97 38.00 40.01
CA GLU A 11 2.68 37.07 38.91
C GLU A 11 3.37 37.65 37.67
N THR A 12 4.44 37.00 37.24
CA THR A 12 5.15 37.35 36.02
C THR A 12 4.22 37.10 34.84
N GLU A 13 3.48 38.12 34.46
CA GLU A 13 2.61 38.13 33.29
C GLU A 13 3.50 37.94 32.05
N ILE A 14 3.57 36.69 31.57
CA ILE A 14 4.38 36.34 30.41
C ILE A 14 3.81 37.07 29.21
N ASP A 15 4.63 37.90 28.55
CA ASP A 15 4.24 38.67 27.35
C ASP A 15 3.49 37.75 26.35
N PRO A 16 2.21 38.01 26.05
CA PRO A 16 1.42 37.22 25.11
C PRO A 16 2.08 37.07 23.72
N ARG A 17 2.92 38.01 23.30
CA ARG A 17 3.70 37.91 22.05
C ARG A 17 4.84 36.91 22.16
N LEU A 18 5.44 36.76 23.34
CA LEU A 18 6.47 35.75 23.61
C LEU A 18 5.86 34.35 23.63
N GLN A 19 4.66 34.22 24.21
CA GLN A 19 3.88 32.97 24.14
C GLN A 19 3.51 32.60 22.70
N LEU A 20 3.02 33.57 21.90
CA LEU A 20 2.68 33.33 20.49
C LEU A 20 3.91 32.92 19.67
N LYS A 21 5.07 33.56 19.88
CA LYS A 21 6.33 33.16 19.22
C LYS A 21 6.79 31.75 19.61
N ALA A 22 6.67 31.39 20.89
CA ALA A 22 7.00 30.04 21.35
C ALA A 22 6.06 28.98 20.76
N VAL A 23 4.76 29.26 20.70
CA VAL A 23 3.76 28.39 20.05
C VAL A 23 4.04 28.27 18.54
N GLN A 24 4.35 29.36 17.85
CA GLN A 24 4.72 29.34 16.43
C GLN A 24 6.02 28.57 16.19
N ALA A 25 7.03 28.73 17.06
CA ALA A 25 8.27 27.97 16.99
C ALA A 25 8.02 26.48 17.23
N LEU A 26 7.14 26.10 18.15
CA LEU A 26 6.73 24.72 18.40
C LEU A 26 5.98 24.12 17.19
N ILE A 27 5.03 24.86 16.61
CA ILE A 27 4.32 24.45 15.39
C ILE A 27 5.31 24.27 14.23
N LYS A 28 6.25 25.20 14.07
CA LYS A 28 7.29 25.13 13.02
C LYS A 28 8.22 23.93 13.24
N HIS A 29 8.68 23.72 14.47
CA HIS A 29 9.51 22.57 14.85
C HIS A 29 8.78 21.25 14.57
N GLN A 30 7.53 21.11 15.05
CA GLN A 30 6.70 19.94 14.75
C GLN A 30 6.48 19.73 13.25
N THR A 31 6.34 20.82 12.48
CA THR A 31 6.21 20.75 11.02
C THR A 31 7.50 20.23 10.38
N THR A 32 8.66 20.75 10.78
CA THR A 32 9.97 20.29 10.28
C THR A 32 10.23 18.83 10.64
N GLU A 33 9.93 18.40 11.86
CA GLU A 33 10.05 16.99 12.27
C GLU A 33 9.12 16.07 11.49
N ARG A 34 7.87 16.50 11.24
CA ARG A 34 6.91 15.76 10.41
C ARG A 34 7.42 15.60 8.98
N LEU A 35 7.84 16.69 8.33
CA LEU A 35 8.39 16.65 6.98
C LEU A 35 9.63 15.76 6.89
N SER A 36 10.54 15.88 7.85
CA SER A 36 11.74 15.05 7.92
C SER A 36 11.43 13.57 8.12
N ARG A 37 10.35 13.24 8.85
CA ARG A 37 9.87 11.86 8.98
C ARG A 37 9.25 11.32 7.70
N ILE A 38 8.44 12.14 7.02
CA ILE A 38 7.86 11.79 5.73
C ILE A 38 8.96 11.48 4.71
N ASP A 39 9.96 12.36 4.62
CA ASP A 39 11.12 12.19 3.73
C ASP A 39 11.87 10.88 4.01
N ARG A 40 12.16 10.58 5.28
CA ARG A 40 12.75 9.29 5.67
C ARG A 40 11.87 8.09 5.32
N GLU A 41 10.56 8.17 5.54
CA GLU A 41 9.64 7.07 5.20
C GLU A 41 9.66 6.76 3.69
N PHE A 42 9.77 7.77 2.84
CA PHE A 42 9.98 7.56 1.41
C PHE A 42 11.35 6.97 1.11
N ALA A 43 12.42 7.58 1.65
CA ALA A 43 13.79 7.15 1.38
C ALA A 43 14.00 5.68 1.77
N ASP A 44 13.66 5.32 3.01
CA ASP A 44 13.83 3.97 3.54
C ASP A 44 12.92 2.97 2.80
N GLY A 45 11.69 3.36 2.47
CA GLY A 45 10.74 2.52 1.75
C GLY A 45 11.19 2.19 0.32
N PHE A 46 11.66 3.19 -0.42
CA PHE A 46 12.22 2.98 -1.75
C PHE A 46 13.55 2.22 -1.70
N GLU A 47 14.37 2.43 -0.68
CA GLU A 47 15.62 1.67 -0.51
C GLU A 47 15.33 0.16 -0.35
N ILE A 48 14.32 -0.21 0.45
CA ILE A 48 13.89 -1.60 0.59
C ILE A 48 13.40 -2.15 -0.74
N ILE A 49 12.44 -1.49 -1.38
CA ILE A 49 11.85 -1.95 -2.65
C ILE A 49 12.92 -2.14 -3.73
N ASN A 50 13.85 -1.19 -3.89
CA ASN A 50 14.86 -1.20 -4.93
C ASN A 50 15.90 -2.33 -4.78
N ARG A 51 15.91 -3.06 -3.67
CA ARG A 51 16.70 -4.31 -3.52
C ARG A 51 16.10 -5.48 -4.31
N TYR A 52 14.85 -5.37 -4.77
CA TYR A 52 14.10 -6.44 -5.41
C TYR A 52 13.63 -5.98 -6.79
N THR A 53 13.85 -6.79 -7.83
CA THR A 53 13.47 -6.47 -9.22
C THR A 53 12.12 -7.05 -9.61
N ASP A 54 11.76 -8.19 -9.03
CA ASP A 54 10.60 -9.00 -9.42
C ASP A 54 9.63 -9.08 -8.25
N THR A 55 8.87 -8.02 -8.05
CA THR A 55 7.97 -7.86 -6.89
C THR A 55 6.50 -7.95 -7.29
N VAL A 56 5.70 -8.61 -6.46
CA VAL A 56 4.25 -8.74 -6.63
C VAL A 56 3.55 -8.28 -5.35
N CYS A 57 2.72 -7.25 -5.45
CA CYS A 57 2.00 -6.72 -4.30
C CYS A 57 0.65 -7.42 -4.14
N VAL A 58 0.33 -7.85 -2.91
CA VAL A 58 -0.90 -8.57 -2.57
C VAL A 58 -1.74 -7.77 -1.58
N PHE A 59 -2.96 -7.49 -1.98
CA PHE A 59 -3.97 -6.78 -1.19
C PHE A 59 -5.20 -7.65 -0.94
N GLY A 60 -5.91 -7.36 0.14
CA GLY A 60 -7.20 -7.97 0.45
C GLY A 60 -7.63 -7.71 1.88
N SER A 61 -8.69 -8.41 2.30
CA SER A 61 -9.27 -8.25 3.64
C SER A 61 -8.27 -8.55 4.77
N ALA A 62 -8.16 -7.64 5.74
CA ALA A 62 -7.46 -7.89 7.00
C ALA A 62 -8.26 -8.77 7.99
N ARG A 63 -9.49 -9.16 7.64
CA ARG A 63 -10.46 -9.80 8.54
C ARG A 63 -10.66 -11.30 8.32
N PHE A 64 -10.19 -11.83 7.19
CA PHE A 64 -10.34 -13.26 6.91
C PHE A 64 -9.38 -14.06 7.79
N THR A 65 -9.91 -15.05 8.50
CA THR A 65 -9.12 -15.97 9.31
C THR A 65 -8.46 -17.02 8.41
N GLU A 66 -7.54 -17.82 8.98
CA GLU A 66 -6.86 -18.88 8.23
C GLU A 66 -7.83 -19.87 7.59
N ASP A 67 -8.95 -20.19 8.23
CA ASP A 67 -9.96 -21.12 7.71
C ASP A 67 -10.79 -20.55 6.54
N HIS A 68 -10.68 -19.25 6.25
CA HIS A 68 -11.45 -18.62 5.19
C HIS A 68 -10.95 -19.07 3.80
N PRO A 69 -11.83 -19.42 2.85
CA PRO A 69 -11.41 -19.86 1.51
C PRO A 69 -10.46 -18.90 0.80
N TYR A 70 -10.76 -17.60 0.80
CA TYR A 70 -9.87 -16.58 0.22
C TYR A 70 -8.52 -16.44 0.92
N TYR A 71 -8.41 -16.75 2.22
CA TYR A 71 -7.11 -16.80 2.90
C TYR A 71 -6.27 -17.94 2.31
N GLN A 72 -6.85 -19.14 2.24
CA GLN A 72 -6.15 -20.31 1.68
C GLN A 72 -5.77 -20.10 0.21
N GLN A 73 -6.67 -19.49 -0.56
CA GLN A 73 -6.39 -19.14 -1.95
C GLN A 73 -5.22 -18.15 -2.06
N ALA A 74 -5.21 -17.07 -1.26
CA ALA A 74 -4.12 -16.10 -1.26
C ALA A 74 -2.77 -16.73 -0.89
N ARG A 75 -2.75 -17.59 0.14
CA ARG A 75 -1.55 -18.34 0.52
C ARG A 75 -1.04 -19.23 -0.62
N ASN A 76 -1.93 -19.98 -1.27
CA ASN A 76 -1.56 -20.88 -2.36
C ASN A 76 -1.05 -20.12 -3.60
N VAL A 77 -1.73 -19.05 -3.99
CA VAL A 77 -1.32 -18.19 -5.11
C VAL A 77 0.03 -17.55 -4.84
N SER A 78 0.22 -16.95 -3.66
CA SER A 78 1.50 -16.34 -3.28
C SER A 78 2.64 -17.35 -3.18
N ALA A 79 2.38 -18.57 -2.72
CA ALA A 79 3.36 -19.66 -2.74
C ALA A 79 3.77 -20.04 -4.17
N ALA A 80 2.82 -20.13 -5.09
CA ALA A 80 3.10 -20.46 -6.49
C ALA A 80 3.91 -19.34 -7.17
N ILE A 81 3.53 -18.08 -6.96
CA ILE A 81 4.26 -16.91 -7.48
C ILE A 81 5.68 -16.85 -6.90
N SER A 82 5.83 -17.12 -5.61
CA SER A 82 7.15 -17.08 -4.98
C SER A 82 8.11 -18.17 -5.48
N LYS A 83 7.59 -19.35 -5.84
CA LYS A 83 8.37 -20.43 -6.46
C LYS A 83 8.92 -20.07 -7.85
N GLU A 84 8.29 -19.12 -8.54
CA GLU A 84 8.79 -18.55 -9.80
C GLU A 84 9.89 -17.48 -9.58
N GLY A 85 10.26 -17.20 -8.33
CA GLY A 85 11.32 -16.25 -7.98
C GLY A 85 10.83 -14.85 -7.61
N TYR A 86 9.52 -14.60 -7.65
CA TYR A 86 8.95 -13.31 -7.28
C TYR A 86 8.97 -13.08 -5.77
N THR A 87 9.25 -11.84 -5.39
CA THR A 87 9.14 -11.33 -4.01
C THR A 87 7.70 -10.89 -3.75
N ILE A 88 7.08 -11.41 -2.69
CA ILE A 88 5.73 -10.99 -2.29
C ILE A 88 5.82 -9.76 -1.40
N VAL A 89 5.04 -8.74 -1.72
CA VAL A 89 4.92 -7.50 -0.95
C VAL A 89 3.50 -7.38 -0.42
N THR A 90 3.33 -7.07 0.86
CA THR A 90 1.99 -6.82 1.42
C THR A 90 2.02 -5.65 2.41
N GLY A 91 0.85 -5.28 2.90
CA GLY A 91 0.71 -4.35 4.01
C GLY A 91 1.12 -4.89 5.39
N GLY A 92 1.58 -6.13 5.51
CA GLY A 92 2.15 -6.72 6.73
C GLY A 92 1.16 -6.99 7.88
N GLY A 93 -0.15 -6.78 7.68
CA GLY A 93 -1.18 -7.09 8.68
C GLY A 93 -1.63 -8.56 8.66
N GLY A 94 -2.72 -8.85 9.37
CA GLY A 94 -3.41 -10.15 9.32
C GLY A 94 -4.23 -10.36 8.04
N GLY A 95 -4.98 -11.46 8.01
CA GLY A 95 -5.86 -11.81 6.89
C GLY A 95 -5.12 -12.08 5.59
N ILE A 96 -5.61 -11.55 4.47
CA ILE A 96 -4.99 -11.78 3.15
C ILE A 96 -3.53 -11.34 3.12
N MET A 97 -3.18 -10.25 3.80
CA MET A 97 -1.78 -9.79 3.86
C MET A 97 -0.89 -10.86 4.50
N GLU A 98 -1.33 -11.43 5.61
CA GLU A 98 -0.64 -12.55 6.26
C GLU A 98 -0.61 -13.78 5.35
N ALA A 99 -1.73 -14.15 4.73
CA ALA A 99 -1.79 -15.29 3.83
C ALA A 99 -0.76 -15.17 2.69
N GLY A 100 -0.67 -13.99 2.07
CA GLY A 100 0.30 -13.71 1.02
C GLY A 100 1.73 -13.80 1.52
N ASN A 101 2.04 -13.17 2.66
CA ASN A 101 3.37 -13.26 3.27
C ASN A 101 3.73 -14.70 3.63
N ARG A 102 2.80 -15.44 4.22
CA ARG A 102 2.96 -16.83 4.65
C ARG A 102 3.21 -17.76 3.47
N GLY A 103 2.46 -17.62 2.38
CA GLY A 103 2.66 -18.41 1.16
C GLY A 103 4.09 -18.29 0.61
N ALA A 104 4.61 -17.05 0.56
CA ALA A 104 6.00 -16.80 0.15
C ALA A 104 7.01 -17.36 1.15
N PHE A 105 6.81 -17.06 2.44
CA PHE A 105 7.73 -17.47 3.50
C PHE A 105 7.89 -18.99 3.60
N GLU A 106 6.79 -19.74 3.54
CA GLU A 106 6.79 -21.20 3.59
C GLU A 106 7.33 -21.86 2.30
N SER A 107 7.50 -21.08 1.23
CA SER A 107 8.14 -21.49 -0.01
C SER A 107 9.62 -21.07 -0.08
N ASP A 108 10.22 -20.69 1.04
CA ASP A 108 11.59 -20.16 1.16
C ASP A 108 11.84 -18.89 0.32
N GLY A 109 10.77 -18.15 0.02
CA GLY A 109 10.79 -16.93 -0.77
C GLY A 109 10.98 -15.65 0.03
N LYS A 110 11.12 -14.53 -0.70
CA LYS A 110 11.18 -13.19 -0.10
C LYS A 110 9.78 -12.64 0.14
N SER A 111 9.56 -12.09 1.33
CA SER A 111 8.26 -11.66 1.83
C SER A 111 8.39 -10.33 2.57
N LEU A 112 7.89 -9.25 1.97
CA LEU A 112 7.98 -7.89 2.50
C LEU A 112 6.66 -7.48 3.19
N GLY A 113 6.77 -6.81 4.34
CA GLY A 113 5.64 -6.25 5.07
C GLY A 113 5.78 -4.76 5.35
N PHE A 114 5.00 -3.94 4.66
CA PHE A 114 4.92 -2.50 4.91
C PHE A 114 3.72 -2.20 5.79
N ASN A 115 3.93 -2.23 7.11
CA ASN A 115 2.86 -2.04 8.10
C ASN A 115 2.59 -0.54 8.34
N ILE A 116 1.42 -0.19 8.89
CA ILE A 116 1.04 1.17 9.26
C ILE A 116 0.78 1.24 10.77
N LYS A 117 1.32 2.26 11.44
CA LYS A 117 1.03 2.48 12.86
C LYS A 117 -0.38 3.02 13.04
N LEU A 118 -1.23 2.22 13.67
CA LEU A 118 -2.59 2.57 14.04
C LEU A 118 -2.74 2.71 15.57
N PRO A 119 -3.69 3.53 16.07
CA PRO A 119 -3.97 3.67 17.49
C PRO A 119 -4.43 2.37 18.18
N HIS A 120 -5.04 1.48 17.40
CA HIS A 120 -5.42 0.12 17.81
C HIS A 120 -4.75 -0.86 16.85
N GLU A 121 -4.10 -1.89 17.41
CA GLU A 121 -3.06 -2.70 16.78
C GLU A 121 -3.38 -3.24 15.37
N GLN A 122 -2.51 -2.90 14.42
CA GLN A 122 -2.18 -3.78 13.29
C GLN A 122 -0.83 -4.42 13.60
N VAL A 123 -0.85 -5.62 14.19
CA VAL A 123 0.37 -6.38 14.49
C VAL A 123 1.00 -6.84 13.18
N LEU A 124 2.32 -6.70 13.06
CA LEU A 124 3.06 -7.26 11.94
C LEU A 124 2.96 -8.79 12.01
N ASN A 125 2.52 -9.42 10.92
CA ASN A 125 2.45 -10.88 10.88
C ASN A 125 3.86 -11.52 10.91
N PRO A 126 4.02 -12.76 11.39
CA PRO A 126 5.33 -13.37 11.61
C PRO A 126 6.01 -13.89 10.34
N TYR A 127 5.39 -13.72 9.16
CA TYR A 127 5.83 -14.34 7.90
C TYR A 127 6.52 -13.36 6.95
N THR A 128 7.06 -12.26 7.47
CA THR A 128 7.84 -11.29 6.69
C THR A 128 9.33 -11.55 6.87
N THR A 129 10.09 -11.62 5.78
CA THR A 129 11.55 -11.67 5.79
C THR A 129 12.17 -10.29 6.03
N GLU A 130 11.46 -9.23 5.63
CA GLU A 130 11.84 -7.84 5.84
C GLU A 130 10.57 -7.00 6.01
N SER A 131 10.61 -5.96 6.84
CA SER A 131 9.45 -5.13 7.12
C SER A 131 9.83 -3.71 7.50
N MET A 132 8.90 -2.79 7.28
CA MET A 132 9.05 -1.40 7.68
C MET A 132 7.70 -0.83 8.14
N PRO A 133 7.65 -0.19 9.33
CA PRO A 133 6.44 0.49 9.79
C PRO A 133 6.39 1.92 9.28
N PHE A 134 5.26 2.30 8.70
CA PHE A 134 4.94 3.68 8.31
C PHE A 134 4.15 4.38 9.41
N ASN A 135 4.31 5.70 9.52
CA ASN A 135 3.42 6.55 10.32
C ASN A 135 2.37 7.22 9.44
N TYR A 136 2.64 7.38 8.14
CA TYR A 136 1.76 8.08 7.20
C TYR A 136 1.21 7.15 6.13
N PHE A 137 -0.13 7.13 5.99
CA PHE A 137 -0.80 6.33 4.97
C PHE A 137 -0.30 6.65 3.57
N PHE A 138 -0.23 7.93 3.19
CA PHE A 138 0.16 8.31 1.82
C PHE A 138 1.59 7.84 1.47
N ALA A 139 2.52 7.86 2.42
CA ALA A 139 3.89 7.37 2.17
C ALA A 139 3.88 5.86 1.92
N ARG A 140 3.17 5.11 2.77
CA ARG A 140 2.96 3.68 2.59
C ARG A 140 2.29 3.32 1.26
N LYS A 141 1.23 4.06 0.89
CA LYS A 141 0.49 3.84 -0.37
C LYS A 141 1.41 4.00 -1.57
N VAL A 142 2.19 5.07 -1.63
CA VAL A 142 3.18 5.26 -2.69
C VAL A 142 4.19 4.11 -2.74
N ILE A 143 4.73 3.67 -1.60
CA ILE A 143 5.70 2.56 -1.60
C ILE A 143 5.04 1.25 -2.06
N LEU A 144 3.79 0.98 -1.69
CA LEU A 144 3.06 -0.21 -2.16
C LEU A 144 2.66 -0.11 -3.63
N ALA A 145 2.26 1.07 -4.09
CA ALA A 145 1.81 1.35 -5.45
C ALA A 145 2.96 1.47 -6.45
N TYR A 146 4.17 1.83 -6.04
CA TYR A 146 5.36 1.83 -6.92
C TYR A 146 6.30 0.66 -6.63
N GLY A 147 5.97 -0.16 -5.63
CA GLY A 147 6.83 -1.23 -5.13
C GLY A 147 6.71 -2.56 -5.88
N ALA A 148 5.81 -2.67 -6.86
CA ALA A 148 5.55 -3.93 -7.54
C ALA A 148 5.45 -3.85 -9.06
N GLY A 149 5.94 -4.90 -9.71
CA GLY A 149 5.75 -5.15 -11.14
C GLY A 149 4.38 -5.75 -11.46
N ALA A 150 3.64 -6.26 -10.47
CA ALA A 150 2.27 -6.73 -10.60
C ALA A 150 1.47 -6.60 -9.29
N TYR A 151 0.14 -6.55 -9.41
CA TYR A 151 -0.77 -6.29 -8.30
C TYR A 151 -1.88 -7.34 -8.26
N LEU A 152 -2.05 -7.97 -7.11
CA LEU A 152 -3.12 -8.95 -6.84
C LEU A 152 -4.06 -8.41 -5.78
N PHE A 153 -5.35 -8.40 -6.09
CA PHE A 153 -6.41 -7.97 -5.20
C PHE A 153 -7.35 -9.14 -4.92
N PHE A 154 -7.25 -9.69 -3.72
CA PHE A 154 -8.21 -10.64 -3.18
C PHE A 154 -9.39 -9.91 -2.55
N PRO A 155 -10.50 -10.61 -2.24
CA PRO A 155 -11.68 -9.98 -1.69
C PRO A 155 -11.39 -9.20 -0.41
N GLY A 156 -11.96 -8.01 -0.33
CA GLY A 156 -11.53 -6.99 0.62
C GLY A 156 -12.55 -5.88 0.83
N GLY A 157 -12.28 -5.03 1.80
CA GLY A 157 -13.12 -3.88 2.13
C GLY A 157 -12.61 -2.58 1.50
N PHE A 158 -12.92 -1.45 2.15
CA PHE A 158 -12.53 -0.13 1.66
C PHE A 158 -11.03 0.05 1.45
N GLY A 159 -10.17 -0.50 2.32
CA GLY A 159 -8.73 -0.40 2.11
C GLY A 159 -8.27 -1.09 0.82
N THR A 160 -8.84 -2.24 0.49
CA THR A 160 -8.52 -2.95 -0.75
C THR A 160 -9.03 -2.20 -1.98
N LEU A 161 -10.24 -1.63 -1.90
CA LEU A 161 -10.81 -0.83 -2.99
C LEU A 161 -10.05 0.48 -3.20
N ASP A 162 -9.60 1.12 -2.11
CA ASP A 162 -8.79 2.34 -2.14
C ASP A 162 -7.49 2.11 -2.92
N GLU A 163 -6.77 1.03 -2.60
CA GLU A 163 -5.53 0.67 -3.31
C GLU A 163 -5.79 0.21 -4.76
N LEU A 164 -6.88 -0.53 -4.99
CA LEU A 164 -7.27 -0.97 -6.34
C LEU A 164 -7.49 0.23 -7.27
N PHE A 165 -8.36 1.16 -6.87
CA PHE A 165 -8.67 2.30 -7.71
C PHE A 165 -7.50 3.31 -7.79
N GLU A 166 -6.64 3.39 -6.78
CA GLU A 166 -5.39 4.16 -6.86
C GLU A 166 -4.48 3.60 -7.95
N VAL A 167 -4.18 2.29 -7.93
CA VAL A 167 -3.35 1.62 -8.95
C VAL A 167 -3.95 1.78 -10.35
N LEU A 168 -5.24 1.53 -10.51
CA LEU A 168 -5.91 1.68 -11.81
C LEU A 168 -5.83 3.11 -12.32
N THR A 169 -6.04 4.10 -11.45
CA THR A 169 -5.96 5.53 -11.83
C THR A 169 -4.53 5.92 -12.22
N LEU A 170 -3.51 5.45 -11.48
CA LEU A 170 -2.11 5.71 -11.80
C LEU A 170 -1.70 5.13 -13.16
N ILE A 171 -2.14 3.90 -13.47
CA ILE A 171 -1.91 3.29 -14.79
C ILE A 171 -2.67 4.03 -15.89
N GLN A 172 -3.97 4.30 -15.67
CA GLN A 172 -4.84 4.99 -16.63
C GLN A 172 -4.28 6.36 -17.02
N THR A 173 -3.75 7.11 -16.05
CA THR A 173 -3.21 8.45 -16.25
C THR A 173 -1.74 8.48 -16.69
N GLY A 174 -1.09 7.32 -16.81
CA GLY A 174 0.33 7.20 -17.17
C GLY A 174 1.29 7.68 -16.08
N LYS A 175 0.82 7.83 -14.84
CA LYS A 175 1.64 8.14 -13.65
C LYS A 175 2.35 6.94 -13.06
N MET A 176 2.07 5.75 -13.58
CA MET A 176 2.82 4.54 -13.33
C MET A 176 2.95 3.76 -14.64
N PRO A 177 4.06 3.02 -14.87
CA PRO A 177 4.14 2.05 -15.94
C PRO A 177 2.97 1.06 -15.93
N LYS A 178 2.63 0.51 -17.09
CA LYS A 178 1.64 -0.56 -17.16
C LYS A 178 2.16 -1.78 -16.40
N ALA A 179 1.30 -2.35 -15.56
CA ALA A 179 1.58 -3.55 -14.79
C ALA A 179 0.34 -4.46 -14.81
N PRO A 180 0.49 -5.78 -14.66
CA PRO A 180 -0.63 -6.69 -14.45
C PRO A 180 -1.37 -6.32 -13.17
N VAL A 181 -2.68 -6.09 -13.30
CA VAL A 181 -3.61 -5.96 -12.17
C VAL A 181 -4.59 -7.13 -12.23
N VAL A 182 -4.58 -7.97 -11.21
CA VAL A 182 -5.37 -9.20 -11.14
C VAL A 182 -6.30 -9.13 -9.94
N LEU A 183 -7.60 -9.28 -10.19
CA LEU A 183 -8.62 -9.44 -9.17
C LEU A 183 -8.90 -10.95 -9.00
N VAL A 184 -8.47 -11.49 -7.86
CA VAL A 184 -8.61 -12.91 -7.51
C VAL A 184 -9.85 -13.08 -6.63
N GLY A 185 -10.63 -14.13 -6.88
CA GLY A 185 -11.95 -14.35 -6.28
C GLY A 185 -13.06 -13.90 -7.23
N VAL A 186 -13.28 -14.62 -8.33
CA VAL A 186 -14.21 -14.24 -9.42
C VAL A 186 -15.58 -13.90 -8.84
N ASP A 187 -16.13 -14.79 -8.01
CA ASP A 187 -17.46 -14.63 -7.39
C ASP A 187 -17.63 -13.31 -6.62
N PHE A 188 -16.56 -12.77 -6.02
CA PHE A 188 -16.62 -11.51 -5.28
C PHE A 188 -16.54 -10.29 -6.21
N TRP A 189 -15.75 -10.38 -7.28
CA TRP A 189 -15.43 -9.24 -8.15
C TRP A 189 -16.41 -9.07 -9.32
N THR A 190 -17.18 -10.10 -9.69
CA THR A 190 -18.11 -10.05 -10.82
C THR A 190 -19.04 -8.85 -10.78
N ASP A 191 -19.69 -8.57 -9.65
CA ASP A 191 -20.64 -7.45 -9.56
C ASP A 191 -19.97 -6.08 -9.75
N LEU A 192 -18.73 -5.92 -9.27
CA LEU A 192 -17.96 -4.69 -9.47
C LEU A 192 -17.50 -4.54 -10.92
N ASP A 193 -17.04 -5.63 -11.54
CA ASP A 193 -16.65 -5.65 -12.95
C ASP A 193 -17.82 -5.31 -13.87
N GLU A 194 -18.99 -5.89 -13.60
CA GLU A 194 -20.23 -5.54 -14.29
C GLU A 194 -20.62 -4.08 -14.09
N PHE A 195 -20.46 -3.55 -12.87
CA PHE A 195 -20.71 -2.13 -12.61
C PHE A 195 -19.79 -1.23 -13.44
N ILE A 196 -18.49 -1.52 -13.49
CA ILE A 196 -17.51 -0.74 -14.26
C ILE A 196 -17.89 -0.76 -15.75
N LYS A 197 -18.11 -1.95 -16.33
CA LYS A 197 -18.45 -2.09 -17.75
C LYS A 197 -19.78 -1.41 -18.08
N LYS A 198 -20.85 -1.72 -17.35
CA LYS A 198 -22.18 -1.24 -17.68
C LYS A 198 -22.39 0.24 -17.34
N HIS A 199 -21.94 0.66 -16.16
CA HIS A 199 -22.25 1.99 -15.66
C HIS A 199 -21.15 3.00 -16.01
N MET A 200 -19.87 2.65 -15.86
CA MET A 200 -18.78 3.59 -16.10
C MET A 200 -18.39 3.67 -17.59
N VAL A 201 -18.36 2.56 -18.32
CA VAL A 201 -18.05 2.56 -19.77
C VAL A 201 -19.29 2.90 -20.59
N ASP A 202 -20.33 2.06 -20.53
CA ASP A 202 -21.43 2.13 -21.51
C ASP A 202 -22.41 3.28 -21.24
N HIS A 203 -22.93 3.34 -20.01
CA HIS A 203 -24.04 4.24 -19.68
C HIS A 203 -23.60 5.66 -19.36
N ALA A 204 -22.79 5.85 -18.32
CA ALA A 204 -22.39 7.17 -17.85
C ALA A 204 -21.13 7.71 -18.57
N LYS A 205 -20.35 6.83 -19.21
CA LYS A 205 -19.13 7.18 -19.96
C LYS A 205 -18.14 8.00 -19.13
N THR A 206 -17.95 7.59 -17.87
CA THR A 206 -17.03 8.23 -16.92
C THR A 206 -15.59 7.74 -17.05
N ILE A 207 -15.36 6.68 -17.85
CA ILE A 207 -14.03 6.19 -18.24
C ILE A 207 -13.99 5.95 -19.76
N THR A 208 -12.78 5.83 -20.32
CA THR A 208 -12.59 5.60 -21.76
C THR A 208 -12.82 4.13 -22.09
N PRO A 209 -13.48 3.78 -23.21
CA PRO A 209 -13.54 2.40 -23.67
C PRO A 209 -12.14 1.78 -23.80
N GLY A 210 -11.91 0.65 -23.15
CA GLY A 210 -10.61 0.01 -22.98
C GLY A 210 -10.05 0.12 -21.56
N ASP A 211 -10.50 1.08 -20.75
CA ASP A 211 -10.07 1.22 -19.35
C ASP A 211 -10.56 0.03 -18.49
N GLU A 212 -11.67 -0.62 -18.87
CA GLU A 212 -12.14 -1.86 -18.24
C GLU A 212 -11.20 -3.06 -18.45
N GLN A 213 -10.18 -2.92 -19.30
CA GLN A 213 -9.15 -3.94 -19.57
C GLN A 213 -7.86 -3.69 -18.79
N LEU A 214 -7.82 -2.65 -17.94
CA LEU A 214 -6.67 -2.37 -17.08
C LEU A 214 -6.46 -3.44 -15.99
N TYR A 215 -7.46 -4.28 -15.73
CA TYR A 215 -7.37 -5.41 -14.83
C TYR A 215 -7.92 -6.69 -15.46
N THR A 216 -7.68 -7.82 -14.81
CA THR A 216 -8.26 -9.12 -15.16
C THR A 216 -8.87 -9.76 -13.91
N VAL A 217 -10.06 -10.35 -14.04
CA VAL A 217 -10.70 -11.14 -12.99
C VAL A 217 -10.48 -12.62 -13.28
N THR A 218 -9.80 -13.35 -12.39
CA THR A 218 -9.53 -14.78 -12.57
C THR A 218 -9.19 -15.47 -11.25
N ASP A 219 -9.52 -16.76 -11.15
CA ASP A 219 -9.11 -17.65 -10.06
C ASP A 219 -8.02 -18.64 -10.49
N ASP A 220 -7.64 -18.65 -11.78
CA ASP A 220 -6.66 -19.57 -12.34
C ASP A 220 -5.23 -19.12 -12.05
N VAL A 221 -4.56 -19.81 -11.13
CA VAL A 221 -3.17 -19.56 -10.75
C VAL A 221 -2.21 -19.57 -11.95
N ALA A 222 -2.43 -20.43 -12.93
CA ALA A 222 -1.58 -20.50 -14.12
C ALA A 222 -1.74 -19.26 -15.00
N GLU A 223 -2.98 -18.75 -15.14
CA GLU A 223 -3.24 -17.50 -15.85
C GLU A 223 -2.58 -16.31 -15.14
N ILE A 224 -2.69 -16.26 -13.80
CA ILE A 224 -2.07 -15.21 -12.98
C ILE A 224 -0.56 -15.17 -13.23
N ILE A 225 0.13 -16.30 -13.10
CA ILE A 225 1.57 -16.40 -13.32
C ILE A 225 1.94 -16.04 -14.76
N SER A 226 1.19 -16.54 -15.74
CA SER A 226 1.42 -16.23 -17.16
C SER A 226 1.35 -14.73 -17.44
N ARG A 227 0.41 -14.02 -16.82
CA ARG A 227 0.27 -12.56 -16.98
C ARG A 227 1.42 -11.80 -16.36
N ILE A 228 1.84 -12.19 -15.16
CA ILE A 228 3.01 -11.61 -14.48
C ILE A 228 4.26 -11.79 -15.35
N ASN A 229 4.51 -13.02 -15.81
CA ASN A 229 5.69 -13.35 -16.64
C ASN A 229 5.72 -12.63 -18.00
N THR A 230 4.54 -12.39 -18.61
CA THR A 230 4.46 -11.70 -19.91
C THR A 230 4.90 -10.24 -19.80
N TYR A 231 4.54 -9.58 -18.70
CA TYR A 231 4.86 -8.16 -18.48
C TYR A 231 6.30 -7.94 -17.98
N ASN A 232 6.87 -8.91 -17.26
CA ASN A 232 8.24 -8.84 -16.75
C ASN A 232 9.29 -9.33 -17.75
N GLN A 233 8.91 -9.68 -18.98
CA GLN A 233 9.92 -9.85 -20.03
C GLN A 233 10.66 -8.53 -20.23
N PRO A 234 12.01 -8.54 -20.33
CA PRO A 234 12.78 -7.33 -20.42
C PRO A 234 12.32 -6.50 -21.62
N VAL A 235 11.66 -5.38 -21.34
CA VAL A 235 11.43 -4.33 -22.33
C VAL A 235 12.82 -3.81 -22.69
N GLN A 236 13.31 -4.18 -23.87
CA GLN A 236 14.66 -3.84 -24.32
C GLN A 236 14.91 -2.32 -24.45
N GLU A 237 13.92 -1.47 -24.25
CA GLU A 237 14.04 -0.01 -24.32
C GLU A 237 13.13 0.69 -23.30
N LEU A 238 13.60 0.85 -22.06
CA LEU A 238 13.12 1.94 -21.20
C LEU A 238 14.13 3.08 -21.31
N THR A 239 13.84 4.05 -22.17
CA THR A 239 14.66 5.25 -22.31
C THR A 239 14.42 6.21 -21.15
N ARG A 240 15.40 7.06 -20.84
CA ARG A 240 15.31 8.08 -19.77
C ARG A 240 14.07 8.97 -19.88
N ASP A 241 13.56 9.19 -21.09
CA ASP A 241 12.38 10.02 -21.34
C ASP A 241 11.07 9.35 -20.87
N THR A 242 11.02 8.02 -20.81
CA THR A 242 9.88 7.28 -20.23
C THR A 242 9.80 7.45 -18.71
N LEU A 243 10.95 7.61 -18.04
CA LEU A 243 11.03 7.84 -16.59
C LEU A 243 10.78 9.30 -16.19
N ALA A 244 10.93 10.25 -17.11
CA ALA A 244 10.79 11.68 -16.82
C ALA A 244 9.33 12.16 -16.70
N ASN A 245 8.36 11.35 -17.12
CA ASN A 245 6.92 11.68 -17.13
C ASN A 245 6.07 10.87 -16.14
N VAL A 246 6.69 9.92 -15.41
CA VAL A 246 6.10 9.18 -14.28
C VAL A 246 6.09 10.10 -13.06
#